data_AF-A0A098VQT3-F1
#
_entry.id   AF-A0A098VQT3-F1
#
_cell.length_a   1.000
_cell.length_b   1.000
_cell.length_c   1.000
_cell.angle_alpha   90.00
_cell.angle_beta   90.00
_cell.angle_gamma   90.00
#
_symmetry.space_group_name_H-M   'P 1'
#
loop_
_entity.id
_entity.type
_entity.pdbx_description
1 polymer ?
#
loop_
_entity_poly.entity_id
_entity_poly.type
_entity_poly.pdbx_seq_one_letter_code
_entity_poly.pdbx_strand_id
1 'polypeptide(L)'
;MSLVSHLMYTLDVLKTRKKHGVDEAMKFFQQEYRLNHLISLTGPKIAPVLSIIDGLTLGGGAGLSINAPFCVSTERSVFAMPETAIGFYPDVGATNFLPKLDCGLGVFLGLTGERLHGQQIYHCGLATHYIPHHRIEDLIARLSGLDGSDPNFNLILNEFSGSYLPETTFKISDNSIDSNLPSRRFNKSDCYEDIACKLKRISQEAKGPSAVYSEKILTKLQTMCPNSLRKTVKLLRVGGQLASLAKCLTMELAATRYFLSGATFEFGTKAKLIDKLKRTPEWPIVNDSDDLNEFLRDHKMLAGEIVEDHSQYHSFLPHYTLPSEKEIRRLLIRHSGAKELVKREILDKYSPYKLGISEHLDLLFEYVEMQNKL
;
A
#
# COMPACT_ATOMS: atom_id res chain seq x y z
N MET A 1 -18.70 -7.85 3.39
CA MET A 1 -18.33 -9.11 2.70
C MET A 1 -16.82 -9.29 2.88
N SER A 2 -16.33 -10.47 3.30
CA SER A 2 -14.88 -10.64 3.57
C SER A 2 -14.09 -10.87 2.26
N LEU A 3 -12.80 -10.50 2.21
CA LEU A 3 -11.90 -10.79 1.07
C LEU A 3 -11.92 -12.28 0.68
N VAL A 4 -12.01 -13.16 1.68
CA VAL A 4 -12.11 -14.61 1.48
C VAL A 4 -13.40 -14.98 0.76
N SER A 5 -14.53 -14.38 1.14
CA SER A 5 -15.82 -14.61 0.47
C SER A 5 -15.78 -14.20 -0.99
N HIS A 6 -15.13 -13.07 -1.30
CA HIS A 6 -14.93 -12.62 -2.69
C HIS A 6 -14.07 -13.62 -3.47
N LEU A 7 -12.88 -13.96 -2.97
CA LEU A 7 -11.99 -14.91 -3.65
C LEU A 7 -12.64 -16.29 -3.86
N MET A 8 -13.49 -16.74 -2.94
CA MET A 8 -14.27 -17.97 -3.10
C MET A 8 -15.34 -17.86 -4.19
N TYR A 9 -16.07 -16.73 -4.26
CA TYR A 9 -17.03 -16.49 -5.34
C TYR A 9 -16.33 -16.48 -6.71
N THR A 10 -15.23 -15.74 -6.83
CA THR A 10 -14.45 -15.67 -8.07
C THR A 10 -13.96 -17.06 -8.49
N LEU A 11 -13.44 -17.85 -7.55
CA LEU A 11 -12.98 -19.22 -7.81
C LEU A 11 -14.12 -20.15 -8.23
N ASP A 12 -15.30 -20.02 -7.64
CA ASP A 12 -16.48 -20.80 -8.01
C ASP A 12 -16.94 -20.46 -9.44
N VAL A 13 -17.02 -19.18 -9.78
CA VAL A 13 -17.41 -18.72 -11.12
C VAL A 13 -16.40 -19.18 -12.19
N LEU A 14 -15.10 -19.10 -11.92
CA LEU A 14 -14.06 -19.59 -12.83
C LEU A 14 -14.20 -21.10 -13.12
N LYS A 15 -14.52 -21.90 -12.10
CA LYS A 15 -14.67 -23.36 -12.22
C LYS A 15 -15.99 -23.78 -12.87
N THR A 16 -17.09 -23.18 -12.45
CA THR A 16 -18.44 -23.58 -12.85
C THR A 16 -18.78 -23.09 -14.25
N ARG A 17 -18.19 -21.98 -14.70
CA ARG A 17 -18.53 -21.32 -15.97
C ARG A 17 -17.34 -21.22 -16.91
N LYS A 18 -16.70 -22.36 -17.22
CA LYS A 18 -15.46 -22.47 -18.03
C LYS A 18 -15.34 -21.52 -19.23
N LYS A 19 -16.41 -21.23 -19.97
CA LYS A 19 -16.37 -20.39 -21.19
C LYS A 19 -16.55 -18.87 -20.94
N HIS A 20 -17.14 -18.48 -19.81
CA HIS A 20 -17.48 -17.08 -19.47
C HIS A 20 -17.09 -16.65 -18.04
N GLY A 21 -16.42 -17.53 -17.28
CA GLY A 21 -16.12 -17.32 -15.87
C GLY A 21 -15.23 -16.12 -15.63
N VAL A 22 -14.28 -15.86 -16.53
CA VAL A 22 -13.44 -14.65 -16.48
C VAL A 22 -14.30 -13.39 -16.64
N ASP A 23 -15.19 -13.33 -17.64
CA ASP A 23 -16.03 -12.14 -17.88
C ASP A 23 -16.99 -11.86 -16.72
N GLU A 24 -17.52 -12.90 -16.09
CA GLU A 24 -18.41 -12.77 -14.93
C GLU A 24 -17.65 -12.35 -13.66
N ALA A 25 -16.47 -12.93 -13.41
CA ALA A 25 -15.58 -12.48 -12.36
C ALA A 25 -15.16 -11.01 -12.56
N MET A 26 -14.89 -10.60 -13.79
CA MET A 26 -14.53 -9.21 -14.10
C MET A 26 -15.62 -8.22 -13.72
N LYS A 27 -16.92 -8.57 -13.80
CA LYS A 27 -18.00 -7.68 -13.36
C LYS A 27 -17.89 -7.33 -11.87
N PHE A 28 -17.43 -8.26 -11.05
CA PHE A 28 -17.18 -8.00 -9.64
C PHE A 28 -16.06 -6.96 -9.46
N PHE A 29 -14.90 -7.20 -10.06
CA PHE A 29 -13.74 -6.29 -9.92
C PHE A 29 -14.03 -4.90 -10.51
N GLN A 30 -14.84 -4.83 -11.56
CA GLN A 30 -15.36 -3.56 -12.07
C GLN A 30 -16.17 -2.79 -11.01
N GLN A 31 -17.05 -3.48 -10.28
CA GLN A 31 -17.84 -2.86 -9.21
C GLN A 31 -16.96 -2.48 -8.01
N GLU A 32 -16.02 -3.34 -7.61
CA GLU A 32 -15.10 -3.09 -6.51
C GLU A 32 -14.22 -1.86 -6.80
N TYR A 33 -13.59 -1.80 -7.97
CA TYR A 33 -12.71 -0.69 -8.32
C TYR A 33 -13.49 0.61 -8.55
N ARG A 34 -14.72 0.56 -9.07
CA ARG A 34 -15.63 1.72 -9.10
C ARG A 34 -15.92 2.24 -7.70
N LEU A 35 -16.16 1.35 -6.73
CA LEU A 35 -16.38 1.74 -5.34
C LEU A 35 -15.11 2.34 -4.72
N ASN A 36 -13.94 1.74 -4.94
CA ASN A 36 -12.67 2.29 -4.45
C ASN A 36 -12.42 3.70 -5.01
N HIS A 37 -12.69 3.89 -6.30
CA HIS A 37 -12.60 5.22 -6.91
C HIS A 37 -13.61 6.19 -6.30
N LEU A 38 -14.88 5.80 -6.16
CA LEU A 38 -15.92 6.65 -5.58
C LEU A 38 -15.54 7.12 -4.18
N ILE A 39 -15.05 6.22 -3.32
CA ILE A 39 -14.56 6.55 -1.98
C ILE A 39 -13.45 7.61 -2.04
N SER A 40 -12.52 7.51 -3.00
CA SER A 40 -11.46 8.50 -3.16
C SER A 40 -11.94 9.89 -3.58
N LEU A 41 -13.10 9.98 -4.22
CA LEU A 41 -13.71 11.25 -4.66
C LEU A 41 -14.52 11.93 -3.56
N THR A 42 -14.74 11.28 -2.41
CA THR A 42 -15.53 11.82 -1.30
C THR A 42 -14.77 12.88 -0.49
N GLY A 43 -14.12 13.84 -1.14
CA GLY A 43 -13.27 14.83 -0.50
C GLY A 43 -13.98 15.67 0.59
N PRO A 44 -13.21 16.39 1.43
CA PRO A 44 -13.74 17.12 2.59
C PRO A 44 -14.77 18.20 2.26
N LYS A 45 -14.84 18.65 1.00
CA LYS A 45 -15.77 19.70 0.53
C LYS A 45 -17.13 19.17 0.03
N ILE A 46 -17.28 17.85 -0.10
CA ILE A 46 -18.52 17.23 -0.62
C ILE A 46 -19.22 16.47 0.51
N ALA A 47 -18.66 15.34 0.91
CA ALA A 47 -19.14 14.51 2.00
C ALA A 47 -18.00 13.57 2.43
N PRO A 48 -17.16 13.93 3.41
CA PRO A 48 -15.96 13.17 3.72
C PRO A 48 -16.28 11.76 4.21
N VAL A 49 -15.77 10.75 3.50
CA VAL A 49 -15.74 9.38 4.04
C VAL A 49 -14.57 9.25 5.01
N LEU A 50 -14.89 8.83 6.24
CA LEU A 50 -13.92 8.41 7.25
C LEU A 50 -13.87 6.89 7.30
N SER A 51 -12.68 6.33 7.08
CA SER A 51 -12.41 4.92 7.31
C SER A 51 -11.68 4.71 8.63
N ILE A 52 -12.21 3.85 9.49
CA ILE A 52 -11.57 3.46 10.75
C ILE A 52 -11.13 2.00 10.61
N ILE A 53 -9.83 1.76 10.53
CA ILE A 53 -9.24 0.42 10.35
C ILE A 53 -8.90 -0.23 11.69
N ASP A 54 -9.91 -0.52 12.51
CA ASP A 54 -9.74 -1.12 13.85
C ASP A 54 -9.72 -2.66 13.81
N GLY A 55 -8.63 -3.23 13.29
CA GLY A 55 -8.45 -4.68 13.16
C GLY A 55 -7.72 -5.09 11.88
N LEU A 56 -7.99 -6.30 11.40
CA LEU A 56 -7.39 -6.83 10.17
C LEU A 56 -7.94 -6.13 8.92
N THR A 57 -7.06 -5.49 8.17
CA THR A 57 -7.34 -4.80 6.90
C THR A 57 -6.43 -5.37 5.81
N LEU A 58 -6.96 -6.27 5.00
CA LEU A 58 -6.23 -7.01 3.96
C LEU A 58 -6.89 -6.80 2.59
N GLY A 59 -6.11 -6.68 1.51
CA GLY A 59 -6.59 -6.62 0.13
C GLY A 59 -7.74 -5.63 -0.05
N GLY A 60 -8.93 -6.10 -0.43
CA GLY A 60 -10.12 -5.25 -0.59
C GLY A 60 -10.46 -4.33 0.60
N GLY A 61 -10.12 -4.71 1.84
CA GLY A 61 -10.25 -3.82 2.99
C GLY A 61 -9.39 -2.56 2.87
N ALA A 62 -8.17 -2.68 2.33
CA ALA A 62 -7.29 -1.56 2.00
C ALA A 62 -7.91 -0.64 0.95
N GLY A 63 -8.59 -1.23 -0.04
CA GLY A 63 -9.29 -0.50 -1.10
C GLY A 63 -10.39 0.42 -0.58
N LEU A 64 -11.10 -0.03 0.46
CA LEU A 64 -12.14 0.74 1.13
C LEU A 64 -11.59 1.80 2.08
N SER A 65 -10.38 1.61 2.61
CA SER A 65 -9.82 2.45 3.67
C SER A 65 -8.76 3.44 3.21
N ILE A 66 -7.70 2.98 2.55
CA ILE A 66 -6.51 3.78 2.23
C ILE A 66 -6.79 4.79 1.12
N ASN A 67 -7.74 4.48 0.23
CA ASN A 67 -8.19 5.41 -0.80
C ASN A 67 -9.11 6.51 -0.24
N ALA A 68 -9.64 6.36 0.98
CA ALA A 68 -10.51 7.34 1.60
C ALA A 68 -9.73 8.60 2.02
N PRO A 69 -10.36 9.78 2.04
CA PRO A 69 -9.68 11.00 2.39
C PRO A 69 -9.20 11.06 3.84
N PHE A 70 -9.92 10.37 4.73
CA PHE A 70 -9.53 10.17 6.11
C PHE A 70 -9.49 8.67 6.42
N CYS A 71 -8.33 8.22 6.91
CA CYS A 71 -8.09 6.84 7.31
C CYS A 71 -7.47 6.85 8.71
N VAL A 72 -8.18 6.32 9.70
CA VAL A 72 -7.78 6.25 11.10
C VAL A 72 -7.30 4.84 11.41
N SER A 73 -6.07 4.74 11.92
CA SER A 73 -5.53 3.52 12.53
C SER A 73 -5.62 3.57 14.05
N THR A 74 -5.70 2.40 14.68
CA THR A 74 -5.73 2.17 16.13
C THR A 74 -4.59 1.20 16.50
N GLU A 75 -4.34 0.96 17.78
CA GLU A 75 -3.42 -0.09 18.24
C GLU A 75 -3.78 -1.51 17.77
N ARG A 76 -5.04 -1.74 17.34
CA ARG A 76 -5.52 -3.04 16.86
C ARG A 76 -5.37 -3.21 15.34
N SER A 77 -5.07 -2.14 14.61
CA SER A 77 -4.94 -2.19 13.16
C SER A 77 -3.84 -3.15 12.72
N VAL A 78 -4.15 -3.97 11.73
CA VAL A 78 -3.19 -4.84 11.05
C VAL A 78 -3.40 -4.74 9.55
N PHE A 79 -2.46 -4.14 8.84
CA PHE A 79 -2.50 -3.96 7.39
C PHE A 79 -1.55 -4.92 6.68
N ALA A 80 -2.00 -5.54 5.58
CA ALA A 80 -1.10 -6.21 4.63
C ALA A 80 -1.74 -6.37 3.24
N MET A 81 -0.89 -6.54 2.23
CA MET A 81 -1.24 -6.93 0.86
C MET A 81 -0.68 -8.34 0.56
N PRO A 82 -1.37 -9.42 0.99
CA PRO A 82 -0.88 -10.80 0.88
C PRO A 82 -1.11 -11.46 -0.51
N GLU A 83 -1.52 -10.70 -1.53
CA GLU A 83 -2.04 -11.21 -2.80
C GLU A 83 -1.00 -12.02 -3.60
N THR A 84 0.29 -11.72 -3.47
CA THR A 84 1.36 -12.50 -4.11
C THR A 84 1.46 -13.94 -3.59
N ALA A 85 0.97 -14.21 -2.37
CA ALA A 85 0.94 -15.53 -1.76
C ALA A 85 -0.18 -16.43 -2.31
N ILE A 86 -1.17 -15.85 -3.00
CA ILE A 86 -2.31 -16.55 -3.61
C ILE A 86 -2.25 -16.55 -5.14
N GLY A 87 -1.12 -16.13 -5.73
CA GLY A 87 -0.98 -16.10 -7.18
C GLY A 87 -1.69 -14.91 -7.84
N PHE A 88 -1.93 -13.84 -7.09
CA PHE A 88 -2.50 -12.56 -7.55
C PHE A 88 -1.49 -11.41 -7.36
N TYR A 89 -1.91 -10.15 -7.46
CA TYR A 89 -1.08 -8.98 -7.23
C TYR A 89 -1.82 -8.00 -6.30
N PRO A 90 -1.11 -7.06 -5.62
CA PRO A 90 -1.75 -6.03 -4.82
C PRO A 90 -2.64 -5.13 -5.70
N ASP A 91 -3.95 -5.19 -5.50
CA ASP A 91 -4.98 -4.53 -6.30
C ASP A 91 -5.66 -3.39 -5.51
N VAL A 92 -6.90 -3.04 -5.88
CA VAL A 92 -7.75 -2.03 -5.22
C VAL A 92 -7.11 -0.64 -5.04
N GLY A 93 -6.27 -0.26 -6.00
CA GLY A 93 -5.54 1.01 -5.99
C GLY A 93 -4.16 0.92 -5.33
N ALA A 94 -3.68 -0.27 -4.96
CA ALA A 94 -2.35 -0.45 -4.38
C ALA A 94 -1.23 0.01 -5.32
N THR A 95 -1.44 -0.05 -6.64
CA THR A 95 -0.51 0.54 -7.61
C THR A 95 -0.50 2.07 -7.61
N ASN A 96 -1.41 2.70 -6.88
CA ASN A 96 -1.44 4.14 -6.64
C ASN A 96 -0.83 4.52 -5.28
N PHE A 97 -1.19 3.83 -4.19
CA PHE A 97 -0.75 4.22 -2.84
C PHE A 97 0.58 3.59 -2.41
N LEU A 98 0.90 2.34 -2.80
CA LEU A 98 2.18 1.71 -2.41
C LEU A 98 3.40 2.43 -3.01
N PRO A 99 3.41 2.87 -4.29
CA PRO A 99 4.58 3.56 -4.85
C PRO A 99 4.89 4.92 -4.21
N LYS A 100 3.93 5.48 -3.46
CA LYS A 100 4.09 6.75 -2.75
C LYS A 100 4.70 6.59 -1.36
N LEU A 101 4.75 5.37 -0.83
CA LEU A 101 5.41 5.10 0.44
C LEU A 101 6.91 5.31 0.28
N ASP A 102 7.49 5.99 1.25
CA ASP A 102 8.90 6.32 1.25
C ASP A 102 9.76 5.05 1.35
N CYS A 103 11.06 5.20 1.09
CA CYS A 103 12.03 4.17 1.48
C CYS A 103 11.79 2.78 0.83
N GLY A 104 11.22 2.72 -0.37
CA GLY A 104 10.93 1.46 -1.08
C GLY A 104 9.93 0.55 -0.35
N LEU A 105 9.25 1.06 0.68
CA LEU A 105 8.39 0.27 1.56
C LEU A 105 7.22 -0.35 0.80
N GLY A 106 6.62 0.38 -0.13
CA GLY A 106 5.49 -0.12 -0.90
C GLY A 106 5.81 -1.36 -1.73
N VAL A 107 7.00 -1.42 -2.34
CA VAL A 107 7.43 -2.61 -3.09
C VAL A 107 7.63 -3.79 -2.15
N PHE A 108 8.25 -3.56 -1.00
CA PHE A 108 8.42 -4.61 0.00
C PHE A 108 7.10 -5.17 0.51
N LEU A 109 6.16 -4.30 0.89
CA LEU A 109 4.83 -4.72 1.35
C LEU A 109 4.10 -5.49 0.25
N GLY A 110 4.10 -4.97 -0.98
CA GLY A 110 3.42 -5.60 -2.11
C GLY A 110 4.02 -6.96 -2.50
N LEU A 111 5.33 -7.17 -2.35
CA LEU A 111 5.96 -8.45 -2.68
C LEU A 111 5.85 -9.47 -1.55
N THR A 112 6.08 -9.04 -0.31
CA THR A 112 6.21 -9.94 0.84
C THR A 112 4.90 -10.21 1.55
N GLY A 113 3.88 -9.36 1.40
CA GLY A 113 2.68 -9.39 2.23
C GLY A 113 2.98 -9.29 3.73
N GLU A 114 4.10 -8.65 4.11
CA GLU A 114 4.38 -8.34 5.52
C GLU A 114 3.29 -7.48 6.14
N ARG A 115 3.10 -7.67 7.44
CA ARG A 115 2.07 -6.96 8.21
C ARG A 115 2.64 -5.71 8.85
N LEU A 116 1.91 -4.62 8.72
CA LEU A 116 2.10 -3.41 9.50
C LEU A 116 1.06 -3.37 10.61
N HIS A 117 1.48 -2.92 11.79
CA HIS A 117 0.67 -2.91 13.00
C HIS A 117 0.48 -1.48 13.52
N GLY A 118 -0.77 -1.16 13.86
CA GLY A 118 -1.19 0.09 14.47
C GLY A 118 -0.47 1.33 13.96
N GLN A 119 0.34 1.93 14.83
CA GLN A 119 1.02 3.18 14.54
C GLN A 119 1.99 3.13 13.34
N GLN A 120 2.49 1.94 12.97
CA GLN A 120 3.34 1.78 11.78
C GLN A 120 2.60 2.19 10.49
N ILE A 121 1.29 1.93 10.44
CA ILE A 121 0.42 2.24 9.30
C ILE A 121 0.27 3.76 9.16
N TYR A 122 0.18 4.47 10.28
CA TYR A 122 0.19 5.93 10.32
C TYR A 122 1.55 6.51 9.90
N HIS A 123 2.64 6.04 10.50
CA HIS A 123 4.00 6.55 10.22
C HIS A 123 4.43 6.36 8.76
N CYS A 124 4.06 5.24 8.14
CA CYS A 124 4.40 5.03 6.74
C CYS A 124 3.51 5.82 5.77
N GLY A 125 2.47 6.52 6.24
CA GLY A 125 1.57 7.32 5.42
C GLY A 125 0.42 6.55 4.77
N LEU A 126 0.10 5.33 5.25
CA LEU A 126 -1.09 4.58 4.81
C LEU A 126 -2.36 5.01 5.57
N ALA A 127 -2.21 5.48 6.81
CA ALA A 127 -3.28 6.11 7.57
C ALA A 127 -2.99 7.61 7.75
N THR A 128 -4.03 8.44 7.74
CA THR A 128 -3.91 9.89 7.95
C THR A 128 -3.88 10.27 9.42
N HIS A 129 -4.42 9.42 10.29
CA HIS A 129 -4.49 9.63 11.73
C HIS A 129 -4.27 8.32 12.50
N TYR A 130 -3.83 8.47 13.76
CA TYR A 130 -3.77 7.41 14.73
C TYR A 130 -4.59 7.80 15.96
N ILE A 131 -5.63 7.03 16.25
CA ILE A 131 -6.58 7.27 17.34
C ILE A 131 -6.70 5.97 18.15
N PRO A 132 -6.45 5.99 19.47
CA PRO A 132 -6.61 4.81 20.31
C PRO A 132 -8.03 4.26 20.24
N HIS A 133 -8.17 2.93 20.24
CA HIS A 133 -9.47 2.26 20.11
C HIS A 133 -10.52 2.80 21.11
N HIS A 134 -10.12 3.02 22.35
CA HIS A 134 -11.04 3.49 23.40
C HIS A 134 -11.64 4.88 23.15
N ARG A 135 -11.08 5.67 22.23
CA ARG A 135 -11.61 7.00 21.84
C ARG A 135 -12.48 6.96 20.59
N ILE A 136 -12.62 5.82 19.94
CA ILE A 136 -13.34 5.70 18.67
C ILE A 136 -14.85 5.93 18.84
N GLU A 137 -15.45 5.42 19.91
CA GLU A 137 -16.88 5.65 20.18
C GLU A 137 -17.17 7.13 20.40
N ASP A 138 -16.35 7.82 21.20
CA ASP A 138 -16.47 9.26 21.43
C ASP A 138 -16.26 10.08 20.14
N LEU A 139 -15.33 9.66 19.27
CA LEU A 139 -15.14 10.28 17.97
C LEU A 139 -16.40 10.15 17.11
N ILE A 140 -16.99 8.96 17.03
CA ILE A 140 -18.22 8.71 16.26
C ILE A 140 -19.37 9.56 16.83
N ALA A 141 -19.50 9.66 18.14
CA ALA A 141 -20.49 10.50 18.79
C ALA A 141 -20.30 11.98 18.45
N ARG A 142 -19.06 12.49 18.51
CA ARG A 142 -18.71 13.87 18.16
C ARG A 142 -19.03 14.17 16.68
N LEU A 143 -18.68 13.26 15.77
CA LEU A 143 -18.95 13.42 14.34
C LEU A 143 -20.44 13.34 14.01
N SER A 144 -21.20 12.52 14.75
CA SER A 144 -22.65 12.37 14.55
C SER A 144 -23.44 13.58 15.07
N GLY A 145 -22.89 14.33 16.03
CA GLY A 145 -23.50 15.55 16.57
C GLY A 145 -23.25 16.81 15.73
N LEU A 146 -22.56 16.70 14.58
CA LEU A 146 -22.29 17.85 13.71
C LEU A 146 -23.56 18.23 12.93
N ASP A 147 -23.89 19.52 12.92
CA ASP A 147 -25.10 20.08 12.28
C ASP A 147 -24.90 20.42 10.80
N GLY A 148 -23.80 19.99 10.20
CA GLY A 148 -23.44 20.26 8.80
C GLY A 148 -22.78 21.64 8.55
N SER A 149 -22.60 22.47 9.58
CA SER A 149 -21.83 23.72 9.48
C SER A 149 -20.31 23.44 9.52
N ASP A 150 -19.77 23.03 8.37
CA ASP A 150 -18.36 22.79 8.02
C ASP A 150 -17.34 22.84 9.19
N PRO A 151 -17.34 21.85 10.10
CA PRO A 151 -16.24 21.70 11.02
C PRO A 151 -15.07 21.12 10.24
N ASN A 152 -13.89 21.72 10.40
CA ASN A 152 -12.67 21.20 9.81
C ASN A 152 -12.44 19.75 10.32
N PHE A 153 -12.84 18.75 9.54
CA PHE A 153 -12.82 17.33 9.93
C PHE A 153 -11.43 16.88 10.41
N ASN A 154 -10.38 17.41 9.79
CA ASN A 154 -9.01 17.15 10.22
C ASN A 154 -8.73 17.68 11.63
N LEU A 155 -9.23 18.86 12.00
CA LEU A 155 -9.11 19.38 13.37
C LEU A 155 -9.80 18.44 14.37
N ILE A 156 -11.03 18.02 14.09
CA ILE A 156 -11.75 17.08 14.96
C ILE A 156 -10.93 15.80 15.12
N LEU A 157 -10.50 15.17 14.03
CA LEU A 157 -9.70 13.94 14.11
C LEU A 157 -8.40 14.11 14.93
N ASN A 158 -7.80 15.29 14.88
CA ASN A 158 -6.62 15.62 15.68
C ASN A 158 -6.92 15.78 17.18
N GLU A 159 -8.10 16.30 17.56
CA GLU A 159 -8.55 16.33 18.98
C GLU A 159 -8.60 14.91 19.58
N PHE A 160 -8.93 13.91 18.75
CA PHE A 160 -9.02 12.51 19.16
C PHE A 160 -7.72 11.73 19.04
N SER A 161 -6.68 12.31 18.46
CA SER A 161 -5.38 11.66 18.33
C SER A 161 -4.79 11.37 19.72
N GLY A 162 -4.30 10.15 19.91
CA GLY A 162 -3.79 9.66 21.20
C GLY A 162 -2.36 10.10 21.47
N SER A 163 -1.87 9.89 22.69
CA SER A 163 -0.44 10.03 22.99
C SER A 163 0.36 8.93 22.28
N TYR A 164 1.55 9.30 21.80
CA TYR A 164 2.52 8.35 21.23
C TYR A 164 2.83 7.27 22.26
N LEU A 165 2.63 5.98 21.91
CA LEU A 165 3.06 4.87 22.76
C LEU A 165 4.57 4.66 22.54
N PRO A 166 5.44 4.93 23.53
CA PRO A 166 6.89 4.88 23.34
C PRO A 166 7.40 3.47 22.99
N GLU A 167 6.68 2.43 23.43
CA GLU A 167 7.02 1.03 23.18
C GLU A 167 6.74 0.57 21.74
N THR A 168 5.84 1.25 21.03
CA THR A 168 5.60 1.04 19.60
C THR A 168 6.44 1.95 18.74
N THR A 169 7.55 2.48 19.28
CA THR A 169 8.49 3.32 18.52
C THR A 169 8.68 2.67 17.16
N PHE A 170 8.31 3.41 16.11
CA PHE A 170 8.71 3.09 14.75
C PHE A 170 10.24 3.15 14.76
N LYS A 171 10.90 2.07 15.19
CA LYS A 171 12.33 2.00 15.38
C LYS A 171 12.98 1.91 14.01
N ILE A 172 13.12 3.08 13.40
CA ILE A 172 14.30 3.38 12.62
C ILE A 172 15.36 3.76 13.68
N SER A 173 15.89 2.77 14.44
CA SER A 173 16.86 3.08 15.51
C SER A 173 18.06 2.13 15.50
N ASP A 174 19.06 2.55 14.74
CA ASP A 174 20.53 2.55 14.82
C ASP A 174 21.38 1.62 15.73
N ASN A 175 20.86 0.76 16.61
CA ASN A 175 21.73 -0.08 17.47
C ASN A 175 21.92 -1.52 17.00
N SER A 176 21.60 -1.79 15.75
CA SER A 176 22.03 -3.01 15.09
C SER A 176 22.26 -2.67 13.63
N ILE A 177 23.16 -3.41 12.97
CA ILE A 177 23.42 -3.36 11.53
C ILE A 177 22.15 -3.86 10.75
N ASP A 178 20.95 -3.56 11.22
CA ASP A 178 19.63 -4.04 10.80
C ASP A 178 18.71 -2.85 10.48
N SER A 179 18.90 -2.23 9.31
CA SER A 179 17.90 -1.29 8.83
C SER A 179 16.69 -2.08 8.29
N ASN A 180 15.67 -2.19 9.13
CA ASN A 180 14.28 -2.61 8.86
C ASN A 180 13.51 -1.63 7.93
N LEU A 181 14.22 -0.78 7.20
CA LEU A 181 13.68 -0.07 6.06
C LEU A 181 13.99 -0.88 4.79
N PRO A 182 13.00 -1.15 3.93
CA PRO A 182 13.20 -1.78 2.61
C PRO A 182 14.12 -1.01 1.62
N SER A 183 14.71 0.09 2.06
CA SER A 183 15.04 1.26 1.25
C SER A 183 16.24 1.15 0.34
N ARG A 184 17.20 0.26 0.61
CA ARG A 184 18.25 -0.08 -0.37
C ARG A 184 17.94 -1.31 -1.20
N ARG A 185 17.17 -2.24 -0.63
CA ARG A 185 16.93 -3.57 -1.21
C ARG A 185 15.85 -3.52 -2.30
N PHE A 186 14.84 -2.66 -2.13
CA PHE A 186 13.65 -2.61 -2.96
C PHE A 186 13.50 -1.30 -3.77
N ASN A 187 14.35 -0.32 -3.50
CA ASN A 187 14.33 0.96 -4.21
C ASN A 187 15.08 0.86 -5.56
N LYS A 188 14.59 1.60 -6.56
CA LYS A 188 15.20 1.77 -7.90
C LYS A 188 15.39 0.49 -8.74
N SER A 189 14.96 -0.69 -8.31
CA SER A 189 14.93 -1.89 -9.17
C SER A 189 13.66 -1.90 -10.02
N ASP A 190 13.80 -2.21 -11.32
CA ASP A 190 12.67 -2.26 -12.26
C ASP A 190 12.08 -3.67 -12.43
N CYS A 191 12.77 -4.70 -11.94
CA CYS A 191 12.27 -6.07 -11.92
C CYS A 191 12.51 -6.77 -10.57
N TYR A 192 11.83 -7.90 -10.38
CA TYR A 192 11.95 -8.73 -9.19
C TYR A 192 13.32 -9.42 -9.11
N GLU A 193 13.86 -9.85 -10.25
CA GLU A 193 15.15 -10.54 -10.36
C GLU A 193 16.28 -9.69 -9.78
N ASP A 194 16.31 -8.40 -10.09
CA ASP A 194 17.29 -7.46 -9.55
C ASP A 194 17.18 -7.35 -8.02
N ILE A 195 15.96 -7.32 -7.49
CA ILE A 195 15.70 -7.29 -6.05
C ILE A 195 16.22 -8.59 -5.42
N ALA A 196 15.91 -9.75 -6.01
CA ALA A 196 16.35 -11.05 -5.52
C ALA A 196 17.89 -11.17 -5.54
N CYS A 197 18.53 -10.73 -6.62
CA CYS A 197 19.98 -10.67 -6.77
C CYS A 197 20.63 -9.75 -5.72
N LYS A 198 20.06 -8.56 -5.48
CA LYS A 198 20.52 -7.64 -4.44
C LYS A 198 20.39 -8.25 -3.04
N LEU A 199 19.26 -8.87 -2.72
CA LEU A 199 19.04 -9.55 -1.43
C LEU A 199 20.05 -10.68 -1.23
N LYS A 200 20.25 -11.52 -2.26
CA LYS A 200 21.22 -12.61 -2.23
C LYS A 200 22.64 -12.08 -2.01
N ARG A 201 23.03 -11.05 -2.75
CA ARG A 201 24.34 -10.40 -2.61
C ARG A 201 24.55 -9.88 -1.19
N ILE A 202 23.59 -9.13 -0.64
CA ILE A 202 23.67 -8.60 0.73
C ILE A 202 23.74 -9.74 1.76
N SER A 203 22.97 -10.81 1.58
CA SER A 203 23.01 -11.96 2.49
C SER A 203 24.37 -12.68 2.52
N GLN A 204 25.15 -12.58 1.44
CA GLN A 204 26.45 -13.24 1.31
C GLN A 204 27.63 -12.32 1.67
N GLU A 205 27.54 -11.03 1.35
CA GLU A 205 28.66 -10.08 1.48
C GLU A 205 28.59 -9.24 2.77
N ALA A 206 27.40 -8.96 3.31
CA ALA A 206 27.26 -8.19 4.54
C ALA A 206 27.54 -9.05 5.79
N LYS A 207 27.87 -8.40 6.91
CA LYS A 207 28.00 -9.05 8.22
C LYS A 207 26.88 -8.62 9.16
N GLY A 208 26.56 -9.49 10.10
CA GLY A 208 25.61 -9.20 11.17
C GLY A 208 24.16 -9.13 10.67
N PRO A 209 23.30 -8.39 11.39
CA PRO A 209 21.86 -8.36 11.17
C PRO A 209 21.39 -8.14 9.73
N SER A 210 22.03 -7.25 8.95
CA SER A 210 21.68 -6.98 7.55
C SER A 210 21.71 -8.23 6.66
N ALA A 211 22.67 -9.13 6.89
CA ALA A 211 22.79 -10.38 6.14
C ALA A 211 21.64 -11.33 6.49
N VAL A 212 21.40 -11.53 7.79
CA VAL A 212 20.31 -12.37 8.34
C VAL A 212 18.94 -11.89 7.85
N TYR A 213 18.70 -10.58 7.88
CA TYR A 213 17.45 -10.00 7.40
C TYR A 213 17.26 -10.20 5.90
N SER A 214 18.31 -9.96 5.10
CA SER A 214 18.22 -10.13 3.64
C SER A 214 17.96 -11.59 3.25
N GLU A 215 18.58 -12.54 3.95
CA GLU A 215 18.31 -13.97 3.79
C GLU A 215 16.87 -14.32 4.16
N LYS A 216 16.40 -13.87 5.33
CA LYS A 216 15.01 -14.07 5.78
C LYS A 216 13.99 -13.59 4.75
N ILE A 217 14.19 -12.39 4.20
CA ILE A 217 13.28 -11.83 3.20
C ILE A 217 13.37 -12.60 1.88
N LEU A 218 14.57 -12.99 1.44
CA LEU A 218 14.75 -13.81 0.24
C LEU A 218 14.02 -15.16 0.38
N THR A 219 14.18 -15.85 1.51
CA THR A 219 13.46 -17.09 1.81
C THR A 219 11.96 -16.88 1.81
N LYS A 220 11.46 -15.77 2.37
CA LYS A 220 10.04 -15.44 2.32
C LYS A 220 9.53 -15.28 0.88
N LEU A 221 10.26 -14.52 0.05
CA LEU A 221 9.89 -14.28 -1.34
C LEU A 221 9.87 -15.57 -2.18
N GLN A 222 10.75 -16.53 -1.87
CA GLN A 222 10.74 -17.86 -2.51
C GLN A 222 9.47 -18.68 -2.21
N THR A 223 8.68 -18.31 -1.19
CA THR A 223 7.39 -18.96 -0.91
C THR A 223 6.21 -18.36 -1.71
N MET A 224 6.39 -17.17 -2.29
CA MET A 224 5.35 -16.46 -3.03
C MET A 224 5.29 -16.94 -4.48
N CYS A 225 4.22 -16.57 -5.21
CA CYS A 225 4.10 -16.90 -6.63
C CYS A 225 5.11 -16.12 -7.48
N PRO A 226 6.02 -16.77 -8.22
CA PRO A 226 7.05 -16.07 -9.01
C PRO A 226 6.48 -15.10 -10.05
N ASN A 227 5.41 -15.50 -10.75
CA ASN A 227 4.74 -14.64 -11.74
C ASN A 227 4.15 -13.39 -11.07
N SER A 228 3.47 -13.57 -9.93
CA SER A 228 2.93 -12.48 -9.13
C SER A 228 4.00 -11.50 -8.68
N LEU A 229 5.17 -11.97 -8.22
CA LEU A 229 6.27 -11.10 -7.80
C LEU A 229 6.76 -10.22 -8.95
N ARG A 230 7.02 -10.80 -10.12
CA ARG A 230 7.47 -10.06 -11.32
C ARG A 230 6.46 -9.01 -11.76
N LYS A 231 5.20 -9.42 -11.91
CA LYS A 231 4.15 -8.52 -12.38
C LYS A 231 3.85 -7.43 -11.34
N THR A 232 3.95 -7.73 -10.04
CA THR A 232 3.77 -6.73 -8.96
C THR A 232 4.81 -5.62 -9.05
N VAL A 233 6.11 -5.92 -9.17
CA VAL A 233 7.14 -4.86 -9.32
C VAL A 233 6.80 -3.96 -10.52
N LYS A 234 6.49 -4.56 -11.66
CA LYS A 234 6.14 -3.84 -12.89
C LYS A 234 4.91 -2.95 -12.72
N LEU A 235 3.82 -3.48 -12.17
CA LEU A 235 2.58 -2.74 -11.94
C LEU A 235 2.78 -1.59 -10.96
N LEU A 236 3.55 -1.78 -9.89
CA LEU A 236 3.88 -0.70 -8.95
C LEU A 236 4.73 0.41 -9.61
N ARG A 237 5.65 0.06 -10.50
CA ARG A 237 6.48 1.04 -11.23
C ARG A 237 5.65 1.85 -12.22
N VAL A 238 4.83 1.19 -13.03
CA VAL A 238 3.95 1.86 -13.99
C VAL A 238 2.91 2.71 -13.26
N GLY A 239 2.24 2.13 -12.25
CA GLY A 239 1.22 2.83 -11.45
C GLY A 239 1.75 4.07 -10.74
N GLY A 240 2.98 4.03 -10.22
CA GLY A 240 3.64 5.18 -9.59
C GLY A 240 3.92 6.35 -10.54
N GLN A 241 3.87 6.14 -11.85
CA GLN A 241 4.02 7.19 -12.88
C GLN A 241 2.67 7.71 -13.40
N LEU A 242 1.56 7.05 -13.08
CA LEU A 242 0.23 7.47 -13.53
C LEU A 242 -0.27 8.68 -12.73
N ALA A 243 -0.99 9.56 -13.42
CA ALA A 243 -1.42 10.84 -12.86
C ALA A 243 -2.55 10.74 -11.83
N SER A 244 -3.35 9.68 -11.85
CA SER A 244 -4.58 9.55 -11.06
C SER A 244 -4.83 8.12 -10.59
N LEU A 245 -5.59 7.98 -9.50
CA LEU A 245 -6.07 6.67 -9.03
C LEU A 245 -6.96 6.00 -10.07
N ALA A 246 -7.80 6.75 -10.79
CA ALA A 246 -8.61 6.23 -11.89
C ALA A 246 -7.76 5.48 -12.92
N LYS A 247 -6.64 6.08 -13.38
CA LYS A 247 -5.71 5.44 -14.31
C LYS A 247 -5.05 4.19 -13.72
N CYS A 248 -4.71 4.20 -12.44
CA CYS A 248 -4.21 3.02 -11.73
C CYS A 248 -5.24 1.89 -11.71
N LEU A 249 -6.48 2.17 -11.29
CA LEU A 249 -7.57 1.18 -11.22
C LEU A 249 -7.93 0.61 -12.61
N THR A 250 -7.88 1.46 -13.64
CA THR A 250 -8.06 1.05 -15.04
C THR A 250 -6.98 0.08 -15.49
N MET A 251 -5.70 0.35 -15.16
CA MET A 251 -4.58 -0.56 -15.42
C MET A 251 -4.70 -1.85 -14.60
N GLU A 252 -5.04 -1.74 -13.31
CA GLU A 252 -5.27 -2.88 -12.44
C GLU A 252 -6.39 -3.76 -12.97
N LEU A 253 -7.47 -3.21 -13.52
CA LEU A 253 -8.54 -4.02 -14.09
C LEU A 253 -8.07 -4.86 -15.29
N ALA A 254 -7.21 -4.30 -16.14
CA ALA A 254 -6.57 -5.09 -17.19
C ALA A 254 -5.65 -6.17 -16.59
N ALA A 255 -4.82 -5.83 -15.60
CA ALA A 255 -3.99 -6.82 -14.90
C ALA A 255 -4.83 -7.93 -14.23
N THR A 256 -5.98 -7.60 -13.63
CA THR A 256 -6.92 -8.56 -13.04
C THR A 256 -7.33 -9.58 -14.09
N ARG A 257 -7.77 -9.14 -15.27
CA ARG A 257 -8.14 -10.04 -16.37
C ARG A 257 -7.00 -10.97 -16.78
N TYR A 258 -5.78 -10.46 -16.86
CA TYR A 258 -4.57 -11.26 -17.11
C TYR A 258 -4.42 -12.37 -16.07
N PHE A 259 -4.48 -12.05 -14.77
CA PHE A 259 -4.33 -13.03 -13.70
C PHE A 259 -5.48 -14.04 -13.62
N LEU A 260 -6.72 -13.61 -13.86
CA LEU A 260 -7.89 -14.50 -13.90
C LEU A 260 -7.89 -15.44 -15.11
N SER A 261 -7.23 -15.05 -16.19
CA SER A 261 -7.06 -15.89 -17.39
C SER A 261 -5.86 -16.84 -17.27
N GLY A 262 -4.97 -16.59 -16.30
CA GLY A 262 -3.76 -17.39 -16.05
C GLY A 262 -3.97 -18.50 -15.02
N ALA A 263 -3.02 -19.43 -14.98
CA ALA A 263 -3.09 -20.60 -14.09
C ALA A 263 -2.75 -20.31 -12.61
N THR A 264 -2.08 -19.20 -12.31
CA THR A 264 -1.52 -18.95 -10.96
C THR A 264 -2.57 -18.55 -9.94
N PHE A 265 -3.55 -17.74 -10.33
CA PHE A 265 -4.59 -17.22 -9.44
C PHE A 265 -5.51 -18.33 -8.93
N GLU A 266 -6.08 -19.12 -9.86
CA GLU A 266 -6.97 -20.22 -9.52
C GLU A 266 -6.26 -21.23 -8.60
N PHE A 267 -5.04 -21.61 -8.98
CA PHE A 267 -4.22 -22.55 -8.23
C PHE A 267 -3.88 -22.04 -6.83
N GLY A 268 -3.36 -20.81 -6.71
CA GLY A 268 -2.93 -20.24 -5.44
C GLY A 268 -4.10 -20.01 -4.48
N THR A 269 -5.22 -19.49 -5.00
CA THR A 269 -6.45 -19.28 -4.23
C THR A 269 -7.00 -20.60 -3.71
N LYS A 270 -7.07 -21.63 -4.55
CA LYS A 270 -7.47 -22.99 -4.12
C LYS A 270 -6.52 -23.52 -3.05
N ALA A 271 -5.21 -23.49 -3.31
CA ALA A 271 -4.20 -24.06 -2.41
C ALA A 271 -4.22 -23.39 -1.02
N LYS A 272 -4.38 -22.07 -0.95
CA LYS A 272 -4.32 -21.33 0.32
C LYS A 272 -5.64 -21.19 1.05
N LEU A 273 -6.75 -20.98 0.35
CA LEU A 273 -8.03 -20.68 0.98
C LEU A 273 -8.95 -21.89 1.12
N ILE A 274 -8.95 -22.80 0.12
CA ILE A 274 -9.74 -24.02 0.16
C ILE A 274 -8.95 -25.13 0.84
N ASP A 275 -7.80 -25.48 0.28
CA ASP A 275 -7.00 -26.63 0.72
C ASP A 275 -6.18 -26.30 1.98
N LYS A 276 -6.06 -25.01 2.34
CA LYS A 276 -5.34 -24.49 3.52
C LYS A 276 -3.92 -25.07 3.64
N LEU A 277 -3.21 -25.15 2.51
CA LEU A 277 -1.89 -25.75 2.42
C LEU A 277 -0.87 -24.97 3.27
N LYS A 278 -0.29 -25.66 4.27
CA LYS A 278 0.72 -25.10 5.18
C LYS A 278 2.10 -24.93 4.53
N ARG A 279 2.44 -25.76 3.55
CA ARG A 279 3.71 -25.68 2.79
C ARG A 279 3.61 -24.70 1.61
N THR A 280 4.76 -24.31 1.08
CA THR A 280 4.85 -23.60 -0.20
C THR A 280 4.32 -24.53 -1.30
N PRO A 281 3.32 -24.10 -2.09
CA PRO A 281 2.84 -24.89 -3.20
C PRO A 281 3.85 -24.88 -4.34
N GLU A 282 3.90 -25.95 -5.12
CA GLU A 282 4.66 -25.99 -6.37
C GLU A 282 3.91 -25.15 -7.41
N TRP A 283 4.31 -23.89 -7.55
CA TRP A 283 3.65 -22.94 -8.43
C TRP A 283 3.70 -23.39 -9.90
N PRO A 284 2.59 -23.25 -10.67
CA PRO A 284 2.59 -23.52 -12.10
C PRO A 284 3.68 -22.71 -12.81
N ILE A 285 4.39 -23.36 -13.73
CA ILE A 285 5.35 -22.69 -14.60
C ILE A 285 4.56 -21.89 -15.63
N VAL A 286 4.73 -20.57 -15.62
CA VAL A 286 4.14 -19.65 -16.61
C VAL A 286 5.28 -19.19 -17.52
N ASN A 287 5.11 -19.34 -18.83
CA ASN A 287 6.06 -18.78 -19.79
C ASN A 287 5.95 -17.25 -19.75
N ASP A 288 7.06 -16.58 -19.45
CA ASP A 288 7.10 -15.11 -19.34
C ASP A 288 6.88 -14.38 -20.67
N SER A 289 6.73 -15.12 -21.78
CA SER A 289 6.35 -14.59 -23.09
C SER A 289 4.94 -14.01 -23.12
N ASP A 290 4.09 -14.31 -22.14
CA ASP A 290 2.85 -13.56 -21.89
C ASP A 290 3.23 -12.19 -21.31
N ASP A 291 3.73 -11.29 -22.18
CA ASP A 291 4.19 -9.98 -21.77
C ASP A 291 2.99 -9.17 -21.29
N LEU A 292 2.93 -8.95 -19.98
CA LEU A 292 1.97 -8.04 -19.37
C LEU A 292 1.93 -6.67 -20.09
N ASN A 293 3.03 -6.20 -20.71
CA ASN A 293 2.96 -4.97 -21.53
C ASN A 293 2.13 -5.14 -22.80
N GLU A 294 2.25 -6.27 -23.49
CA GLU A 294 1.41 -6.57 -24.66
C GLU A 294 -0.04 -6.67 -24.21
N PHE A 295 -0.30 -7.43 -23.15
CA PHE A 295 -1.64 -7.53 -22.56
C PHE A 295 -2.22 -6.16 -22.17
N LEU A 296 -1.46 -5.32 -21.45
CA LEU A 296 -1.89 -3.98 -21.04
C LEU A 296 -2.06 -3.03 -22.25
N ARG A 297 -1.27 -3.20 -23.32
CA ARG A 297 -1.41 -2.41 -24.56
C ARG A 297 -2.68 -2.79 -25.32
N ASP A 298 -2.92 -4.08 -25.51
CA ASP A 298 -4.09 -4.57 -26.25
C ASP A 298 -5.39 -4.26 -25.51
N HIS A 299 -5.34 -4.31 -24.17
CA HIS A 299 -6.49 -4.04 -23.32
C HIS A 299 -6.65 -2.56 -22.93
N LYS A 300 -5.77 -1.65 -23.38
CA LYS A 300 -6.03 -0.19 -23.29
C LYS A 300 -7.35 0.19 -23.98
N MET A 301 -7.79 -0.58 -24.98
CA MET A 301 -9.08 -0.36 -25.64
C MET A 301 -10.30 -0.84 -24.84
N LEU A 302 -10.14 -1.79 -23.90
CA LEU A 302 -11.23 -2.29 -23.04
C LEU A 302 -11.35 -1.52 -21.73
N ALA A 303 -10.27 -0.86 -21.31
CA ALA A 303 -10.19 -0.12 -20.06
C ALA A 303 -10.74 1.32 -20.18
N GLY A 304 -11.08 1.77 -21.39
CA GLY A 304 -11.48 3.14 -21.70
C GLY A 304 -12.73 3.69 -21.03
N GLU A 305 -13.57 2.88 -20.37
CA GLU A 305 -14.91 3.35 -19.93
C GLU A 305 -15.41 2.76 -18.59
N ILE A 306 -14.53 2.36 -17.67
CA ILE A 306 -15.00 1.73 -16.42
C ILE A 306 -14.92 2.67 -15.22
N VAL A 307 -13.89 3.51 -15.18
CA VAL A 307 -13.69 4.51 -14.12
C VAL A 307 -13.54 5.86 -14.81
N GLU A 308 -14.60 6.66 -14.82
CA GLU A 308 -14.53 8.05 -15.31
C GLU A 308 -13.48 8.79 -14.49
N ASP A 309 -12.47 9.36 -15.17
CA ASP A 309 -11.36 10.05 -14.50
C ASP A 309 -11.83 11.43 -14.02
N HIS A 310 -12.35 11.46 -12.79
CA HIS A 310 -12.75 12.69 -12.11
C HIS A 310 -11.58 13.31 -11.30
N SER A 311 -10.32 12.93 -11.56
CA SER A 311 -9.16 13.42 -10.81
C SER A 311 -8.94 14.94 -10.87
N GLN A 312 -9.54 15.62 -11.85
CA GLN A 312 -9.57 17.09 -11.90
C GLN A 312 -10.23 17.74 -10.67
N TYR A 313 -11.05 16.98 -9.94
CA TYR A 313 -11.72 17.46 -8.73
C TYR A 313 -10.93 17.19 -7.45
N HIS A 314 -10.07 16.16 -7.44
CA HIS A 314 -9.33 15.75 -6.24
C HIS A 314 -7.97 15.17 -6.62
N SER A 315 -6.90 15.92 -6.33
CA SER A 315 -5.57 15.33 -6.20
C SER A 315 -5.58 14.41 -4.97
N PHE A 316 -5.25 13.13 -5.17
CA PHE A 316 -5.10 12.18 -4.08
C PHE A 316 -4.24 12.80 -2.97
N LEU A 317 -4.79 12.77 -1.76
CA LEU A 317 -4.43 13.59 -0.61
C LEU A 317 -2.99 13.37 -0.11
N PRO A 318 -2.18 14.45 -0.10
CA PRO A 318 -1.05 14.60 0.81
C PRO A 318 -1.38 15.57 1.95
N HIS A 319 -2.62 16.06 2.09
CA HIS A 319 -2.92 17.14 3.03
C HIS A 319 -3.09 16.67 4.49
N TYR A 320 -3.32 15.38 4.73
CA TYR A 320 -3.60 14.87 6.08
C TYR A 320 -2.68 13.74 6.54
N THR A 321 -1.67 13.33 5.76
CA THR A 321 -0.64 12.40 6.23
C THR A 321 0.54 13.16 6.84
N LEU A 322 1.49 12.42 7.41
CA LEU A 322 2.83 12.94 7.71
C LEU A 322 3.57 13.36 6.42
N PRO A 323 4.57 14.27 6.51
CA PRO A 323 5.36 14.69 5.36
C PRO A 323 6.16 13.53 4.77
N SER A 324 6.26 13.50 3.44
CA SER A 324 7.01 12.47 2.70
C SER A 324 8.48 12.82 2.52
N GLU A 325 9.30 11.81 2.24
CA GLU A 325 10.69 11.95 1.78
C GLU A 325 10.79 12.93 0.60
N LYS A 326 9.86 12.84 -0.36
CA LYS A 326 9.82 13.74 -1.53
C LYS A 326 9.58 15.20 -1.14
N GLU A 327 8.77 15.46 -0.11
CA GLU A 327 8.59 16.81 0.41
C GLU A 327 9.84 17.32 1.11
N ILE A 328 10.45 16.51 1.98
CA ILE A 328 11.69 16.86 2.68
C ILE A 328 12.82 17.16 1.70
N ARG A 329 13.01 16.32 0.67
CA ARG A 329 14.04 16.54 -0.37
C ARG A 329 13.81 17.83 -1.15
N ARG A 330 12.55 18.16 -1.49
CA ARG A 330 12.23 19.43 -2.17
C ARG A 330 12.56 20.63 -1.28
N LEU A 331 12.26 20.56 0.00
CA LEU A 331 12.57 21.62 0.96
C LEU A 331 14.08 21.75 1.21
N LEU A 332 14.81 20.62 1.29
CA LEU A 332 16.28 20.64 1.37
C LEU A 332 16.90 21.33 0.16
N ILE A 333 16.40 21.09 -1.06
CA ILE A 333 16.87 21.80 -2.26
C ILE A 333 16.57 23.29 -2.16
N ARG A 334 15.34 23.65 -1.75
CA ARG A 334 14.90 25.05 -1.60
C ARG A 334 15.76 25.83 -0.59
N HIS A 335 16.11 25.19 0.52
CA HIS A 335 16.89 25.77 1.61
C HIS A 335 18.39 25.48 1.52
N SER A 336 18.90 25.13 0.34
CA SER A 336 20.33 24.88 0.10
C SER A 336 20.96 23.89 1.10
N GLY A 337 20.21 22.88 1.51
CA GLY A 337 20.63 21.84 2.45
C GLY A 337 20.50 22.19 3.94
N ALA A 338 19.95 23.36 4.30
CA ALA A 338 19.81 23.78 5.69
C ALA A 338 18.71 23.01 6.45
N LYS A 339 19.10 21.88 7.08
CA LYS A 339 18.20 20.96 7.79
C LYS A 339 17.33 21.65 8.84
N GLU A 340 17.90 22.55 9.65
CA GLU A 340 17.16 23.24 10.71
C GLU A 340 16.04 24.14 10.16
N LEU A 341 16.25 24.77 9.00
CA LEU A 341 15.21 25.56 8.33
C LEU A 341 14.10 24.66 7.80
N VAL A 342 14.45 23.50 7.22
CA VAL A 342 13.47 22.53 6.75
C VAL A 342 12.66 21.95 7.91
N LYS A 343 13.31 21.55 9.01
CA LYS A 343 12.64 21.07 10.23
C LYS A 343 11.66 22.11 10.75
N ARG A 344 12.08 23.38 10.86
CA ARG A 344 11.20 24.48 11.30
C ARG A 344 10.01 24.66 10.37
N GLU A 345 10.21 24.75 9.05
CA GLU A 345 9.10 24.92 8.09
C GLU A 345 8.09 23.76 8.17
N ILE A 346 8.56 22.52 8.32
CA ILE A 346 7.68 21.36 8.46
C ILE A 346 6.95 21.38 9.80
N LEU A 347 7.64 21.66 10.91
CA LEU A 347 7.01 21.73 12.22
C LEU A 347 5.95 22.83 12.27
N ASP A 348 6.23 24.00 11.74
CA ASP A 348 5.25 25.10 11.68
C ASP A 348 4.00 24.71 10.87
N LYS A 349 4.18 23.92 9.80
CA LYS A 349 3.09 23.46 8.94
C LYS A 349 2.29 22.30 9.53
N TYR A 350 2.93 21.34 10.20
CA TYR A 350 2.32 20.05 10.57
C TYR A 350 2.11 19.87 12.08
N SER A 351 2.94 20.48 12.95
CA SER A 351 2.86 20.31 14.41
C SER A 351 1.50 20.65 15.01
N PRO A 352 0.74 21.66 14.53
CA PRO A 352 -0.61 21.90 15.03
C PRO A 352 -1.61 20.78 14.74
N TYR A 353 -1.27 19.84 13.86
CA TYR A 353 -2.20 18.90 13.23
C TYR A 353 -1.71 17.46 13.17
N LYS A 354 -0.50 17.14 13.62
CA LYS A 354 0.08 15.80 13.45
C LYS A 354 0.82 15.32 14.68
N LEU A 355 0.36 14.18 15.18
CA LEU A 355 0.99 13.43 16.25
C LEU A 355 2.34 12.86 15.79
N GLY A 356 3.37 12.96 16.64
CA GLY A 356 4.65 12.28 16.40
C GLY A 356 5.46 12.82 15.21
N ILE A 357 5.20 14.07 14.80
CA ILE A 357 5.86 14.71 13.65
C ILE A 357 7.37 14.88 13.86
N SER A 358 7.81 15.17 15.09
CA SER A 358 9.23 15.38 15.40
C SER A 358 10.02 14.08 15.23
N GLU A 359 9.50 12.99 15.79
CA GLU A 359 10.08 11.66 15.66
C GLU A 359 10.10 11.23 14.21
N HIS A 360 8.98 11.39 13.48
CA HIS A 360 8.91 11.07 12.05
C HIS A 360 9.96 11.82 11.23
N LEU A 361 10.15 13.12 11.52
CA LEU A 361 11.16 13.94 10.85
C LEU A 361 12.57 13.43 11.12
N ASP A 362 12.91 13.15 12.37
CA ASP A 362 14.26 12.68 12.72
C ASP A 362 14.62 11.41 11.94
N LEU A 363 13.70 10.45 11.87
CA LEU A 363 13.90 9.21 11.13
C LEU A 363 14.04 9.42 9.61
N LEU A 364 13.23 10.30 9.02
CA LEU A 364 13.34 10.60 7.59
C LEU A 364 14.62 11.37 7.25
N PHE A 365 15.09 12.28 8.11
CA PHE A 365 16.36 12.98 7.91
C PHE A 365 17.55 12.03 7.99
N GLU A 366 17.59 11.15 8.99
CA GLU A 366 18.61 10.09 9.09
C GLU A 366 18.67 9.26 7.81
N TYR A 367 17.49 8.85 7.31
CA TYR A 367 17.40 8.10 6.06
C TYR A 367 17.90 8.89 4.84
N VAL A 368 17.50 10.15 4.68
CA VAL A 368 17.94 11.00 3.55
C VAL A 368 19.45 11.18 3.56
N GLU A 369 20.06 11.34 4.73
CA GLU A 369 21.51 11.45 4.89
C GLU A 369 22.25 10.17 4.52
N MET A 370 21.72 9.00 4.93
CA MET A 370 22.28 7.70 4.56
C MET A 370 22.27 7.45 3.04
N GLN A 371 21.34 8.06 2.30
CA GLN A 371 21.27 7.95 0.83
C GLN A 371 22.23 8.90 0.13
N ASN A 372 22.55 10.06 0.70
CA ASN A 372 23.44 11.05 0.09
C ASN A 372 24.93 10.78 0.37
N LYS A 373 25.27 9.93 1.36
CA LYS A 373 26.65 9.49 1.66
C LYS A 373 27.15 8.34 0.76
N LEU A 374 26.36 7.92 -0.21
CA LEU A 374 26.68 6.94 -1.25
C LEU A 374 26.57 7.61 -2.63
#